data_AF-A0A9P6CD93-F1
#
_entry.id   AF-A0A9P6CD93-F1
#
_cell.length_a   1.000
_cell.length_b   1.000
_cell.length_c   1.000
_cell.angle_alpha   90.00
_cell.angle_beta   90.00
_cell.angle_gamma   90.00
#
_symmetry.space_group_name_H-M   'P 1'
#
loop_
_entity.id
_entity.type
_entity.pdbx_description
1 polymer ?
#
loop_
_entity_poly.entity_id
_entity_poly.type
_entity_poly.pdbx_seq_one_letter_code
_entity_poly.pdbx_strand_id
1 'polypeptide(L)'
;MLFESSGTNGSISELTTLQKRIERLKFSNDDTVEQLSDTTSRWKRLAQSLGFDDVHETQVAIDTADYEVPYKECFERMRKLEEKAKLDGDSLVRLRGVEEENRILKTRLEMLEEENKFLKAKLVKAGRYLFFYDQPFFLTFLNKNKRLFPLDTDATSHLLSTSTTFAALLPLISTSKFVYGVFQSRRESIVHAIALNQLGDILPQALRLARYEDAHLLQRNVEDLPKEEDIYAQAITPSEARILAHNAQTVQELEDCYSFRRRDRTSRTSVLTHIESKRFQRALYRIILLSFAYGLDSISYQDKSLRQFFSDPDELDRNYVKQKRFLNRFVSEEDGILGGGADGSFSGCLDVYDWDLECTYFAVGPAVILDCYKNGTAHMHTGPVLKRFKEDNGPYSKFITLTVEILLKERDVTKPGPFATVLDGTNGGEDRCKKMTAKGTVGINSLLQVAIVK
;
A
#
# COMPACT_ATOMS: atom_id res chain seq x y z
N MET A 1 -108.44 51.57 -38.55
CA MET A 1 -107.17 52.00 -39.16
C MET A 1 -106.08 51.25 -38.41
N LEU A 2 -105.53 50.11 -38.86
CA LEU A 2 -104.94 49.80 -40.16
C LEU A 2 -104.00 50.92 -40.61
N PHE A 3 -102.79 50.90 -40.05
CA PHE A 3 -101.61 51.37 -40.75
C PHE A 3 -100.87 50.13 -41.22
N GLU A 4 -100.88 49.98 -42.54
CA GLU A 4 -100.15 48.97 -43.27
C GLU A 4 -98.65 49.21 -43.06
N SER A 5 -98.02 48.30 -42.34
CA SER A 5 -96.57 48.19 -42.22
C SER A 5 -96.01 47.61 -43.52
N SER A 6 -96.08 48.37 -44.61
CA SER A 6 -95.51 47.99 -45.90
C SER A 6 -93.97 48.06 -45.94
N GLY A 7 -93.35 48.48 -44.84
CA GLY A 7 -91.89 48.48 -44.64
C GLY A 7 -91.28 47.23 -43.99
N THR A 8 -92.07 46.24 -43.55
CA THR A 8 -91.50 45.05 -42.87
C THR A 8 -91.09 43.93 -43.82
N ASN A 9 -91.75 43.79 -44.99
CA ASN A 9 -91.50 42.66 -45.88
C ASN A 9 -90.12 42.72 -46.58
N GLY A 10 -89.64 43.93 -46.91
CA GLY A 10 -88.27 44.12 -47.44
C GLY A 10 -87.21 43.75 -46.40
N SER A 11 -87.40 44.21 -45.16
CA SER A 11 -86.52 43.92 -44.02
C SER A 11 -86.47 42.43 -43.67
N ILE A 12 -87.60 41.70 -43.78
CA ILE A 12 -87.65 40.25 -43.54
C ILE A 12 -86.87 39.49 -44.63
N SER A 13 -87.02 39.87 -45.90
CA SER A 13 -86.24 39.29 -46.99
C SER A 13 -84.73 39.47 -46.77
N GLU A 14 -84.28 40.69 -46.49
CA GLU A 14 -82.86 40.96 -46.23
C GLU A 14 -82.34 40.19 -45.00
N LEU A 15 -83.11 40.15 -43.90
CA LEU A 15 -82.76 39.36 -42.72
C LEU A 15 -82.59 37.88 -43.05
N THR A 16 -83.48 37.28 -43.85
CA THR A 16 -83.32 35.86 -44.23
C THR A 16 -82.10 35.63 -45.12
N THR A 17 -81.74 36.57 -46.01
CA THR A 17 -80.51 36.45 -46.81
C THR A 17 -79.25 36.57 -45.97
N LEU A 18 -79.22 37.49 -45.01
CA LEU A 18 -78.12 37.66 -44.07
C LEU A 18 -77.99 36.43 -43.16
N GLN A 19 -79.11 35.89 -42.68
CA GLN A 19 -79.11 34.67 -41.85
C GLN A 19 -78.53 33.49 -42.63
N LYS A 20 -78.92 33.28 -43.89
CA LYS A 20 -78.33 32.25 -44.76
C LYS A 20 -76.84 32.47 -45.05
N ARG A 21 -76.37 33.73 -45.09
CA ARG A 21 -74.95 34.04 -45.27
C ARG A 21 -74.15 33.77 -44.00
N ILE A 22 -74.70 34.12 -42.83
CA ILE A 22 -74.13 33.82 -41.52
C ILE A 22 -74.02 32.31 -41.34
N GLU A 23 -75.06 31.54 -41.67
CA GLU A 23 -75.03 30.08 -41.59
C GLU A 23 -73.96 29.47 -42.51
N ARG A 24 -73.81 29.97 -43.75
CA ARG A 24 -72.74 29.52 -44.66
C ARG A 24 -71.34 29.88 -44.16
N LEU A 25 -71.16 31.07 -43.59
CA LEU A 25 -69.88 31.48 -43.01
C LEU A 25 -69.55 30.67 -41.76
N LYS A 26 -70.54 30.35 -40.92
CA LYS A 26 -70.36 29.46 -39.77
C LYS A 26 -69.90 28.09 -40.23
N PHE A 27 -70.61 27.49 -41.19
CA PHE A 27 -70.24 26.19 -41.73
C PHE A 27 -68.82 26.18 -42.34
N SER A 28 -68.47 27.21 -43.11
CA SER A 28 -67.12 27.34 -43.66
C SER A 28 -66.05 27.52 -42.58
N ASN A 29 -66.35 28.27 -41.52
CA ASN A 29 -65.42 28.46 -40.41
C ASN A 29 -65.23 27.15 -39.62
N ASP A 30 -66.31 26.42 -39.37
CA ASP A 30 -66.26 25.13 -38.67
C ASP A 30 -65.40 24.11 -39.46
N ASP A 31 -65.56 24.05 -40.80
CA ASP A 31 -64.71 23.20 -41.67
C ASP A 31 -63.23 23.61 -41.63
N THR A 32 -62.92 24.92 -41.63
CA THR A 32 -61.52 25.38 -41.50
C THR A 32 -60.92 25.06 -40.12
N VAL A 33 -61.71 25.14 -39.05
CA VAL A 33 -61.27 24.79 -37.69
C VAL A 33 -61.01 23.29 -37.59
N GLU A 34 -61.84 22.46 -38.21
CA GLU A 34 -61.64 21.01 -38.28
C GLU A 34 -60.35 20.67 -39.05
N GLN A 35 -60.12 21.27 -40.21
CA GLN A 35 -58.89 21.08 -40.99
C GLN A 35 -57.63 21.55 -40.23
N LEU A 36 -57.71 22.65 -39.49
CA LEU A 36 -56.60 23.13 -38.65
C LEU A 36 -56.32 22.18 -37.47
N SER A 37 -57.37 21.63 -36.86
CA SER A 37 -57.26 20.61 -35.81
C SER A 37 -56.56 19.35 -36.33
N ASP A 38 -56.96 18.86 -37.50
CA ASP A 38 -56.42 17.65 -38.12
C ASP A 38 -54.96 17.81 -38.53
N THR A 39 -54.62 18.95 -39.14
CA THR A 39 -53.24 19.27 -39.49
C THR A 39 -52.38 19.37 -38.24
N THR A 40 -52.82 20.12 -37.21
CA THR A 40 -52.10 20.24 -35.93
C THR A 40 -51.86 18.87 -35.28
N SER A 41 -52.86 17.99 -35.31
CA SER A 41 -52.75 16.62 -34.79
C SER A 41 -51.73 15.78 -35.56
N ARG A 42 -51.69 15.91 -36.89
CA ARG A 42 -50.68 15.23 -37.73
C ARG A 42 -49.27 15.74 -37.45
N TRP A 43 -49.10 17.06 -37.37
CA TRP A 43 -47.81 17.69 -37.03
C TRP A 43 -47.30 17.23 -35.66
N LYS A 44 -48.18 17.16 -34.66
CA LYS A 44 -47.81 16.67 -33.32
C LYS A 44 -47.34 15.22 -33.32
N ARG A 45 -48.02 14.33 -34.07
CA ARG A 45 -47.58 12.93 -34.20
C ARG A 45 -46.22 12.83 -34.90
N LEU A 46 -45.99 13.65 -35.92
CA LEU A 46 -44.73 13.66 -36.65
C LEU A 46 -43.58 14.15 -35.75
N ALA A 47 -43.77 15.25 -35.02
CA ALA A 47 -42.83 15.77 -34.02
C ALA A 47 -42.44 14.69 -33.00
N GLN A 48 -43.43 14.02 -32.42
CA GLN A 48 -43.21 12.93 -31.45
C GLN A 48 -42.47 11.73 -32.06
N SER A 49 -42.76 11.37 -33.31
CA SER A 49 -42.06 10.27 -33.99
C SER A 49 -40.59 10.57 -34.28
N LEU A 50 -40.24 11.85 -34.40
CA LEU A 50 -38.87 12.33 -34.56
C LEU A 50 -38.15 12.55 -33.22
N GLY A 51 -38.84 12.32 -32.09
CA GLY A 51 -38.29 12.43 -30.74
C GLY A 51 -38.38 13.82 -30.12
N PHE A 52 -39.16 14.74 -30.69
CA PHE A 52 -39.43 16.06 -30.10
C PHE A 52 -40.68 16.03 -29.22
N ASP A 53 -40.68 16.83 -28.15
CA ASP A 53 -41.80 16.90 -27.21
C ASP A 53 -42.97 17.73 -27.77
N ASP A 54 -42.66 18.67 -28.66
CA ASP A 54 -43.57 19.69 -29.20
C ASP A 54 -43.27 20.01 -30.69
N VAL A 55 -44.32 20.38 -31.42
CA VAL A 55 -44.23 20.95 -32.78
C VAL A 55 -43.38 22.22 -32.81
N HIS A 56 -43.45 23.07 -31.77
CA HIS A 56 -42.65 24.29 -31.72
C HIS A 56 -41.14 24.00 -31.62
N GLU A 57 -40.77 23.02 -30.79
CA GLU A 57 -39.38 22.55 -30.70
C GLU A 57 -38.88 21.98 -32.04
N THR A 58 -39.74 21.23 -32.72
CA THR A 58 -39.44 20.71 -34.08
C THR A 58 -39.22 21.86 -35.07
N GLN A 59 -40.07 22.89 -35.04
CA GLN A 59 -39.92 24.07 -35.91
C GLN A 59 -38.63 24.82 -35.63
N VAL A 60 -38.29 25.07 -34.36
CA VAL A 60 -37.02 25.69 -33.97
C VAL A 60 -35.83 24.84 -34.43
N ALA A 61 -35.90 23.51 -34.29
CA ALA A 61 -34.84 22.62 -34.76
C ALA A 61 -34.67 22.66 -36.29
N ILE A 62 -35.76 22.76 -37.06
CA ILE A 62 -35.73 22.92 -38.52
C ILE A 62 -35.16 24.28 -38.90
N ASP A 63 -35.64 25.37 -38.29
CA ASP A 63 -35.19 26.74 -38.57
C ASP A 63 -33.73 26.97 -38.16
N THR A 64 -33.24 26.23 -37.15
CA THR A 64 -31.83 26.25 -36.74
C THR A 64 -30.97 25.29 -37.57
N ALA A 65 -31.58 24.35 -38.30
CA ALA A 65 -30.89 23.41 -39.20
C ALA A 65 -30.60 24.01 -40.58
N ASP A 66 -31.05 25.24 -40.87
CA ASP A 66 -30.76 25.99 -42.11
C ASP A 66 -29.28 26.44 -42.24
N TYR A 67 -28.37 25.96 -41.39
CA TYR A 67 -26.97 25.92 -41.78
C TYR A 67 -26.83 24.87 -42.87
N GLU A 68 -26.36 25.27 -44.07
CA GLU A 68 -26.04 24.38 -45.20
C GLU A 68 -24.92 23.39 -44.82
N VAL A 69 -25.21 22.43 -43.95
CA VAL A 69 -24.32 21.34 -43.61
C VAL A 69 -24.57 20.27 -44.67
N PRO A 70 -23.60 19.98 -45.56
CA PRO A 70 -23.79 19.00 -46.61
C PRO A 70 -24.20 17.65 -46.00
N TYR A 71 -25.11 16.92 -46.65
CA TYR A 71 -25.56 15.59 -46.20
C TYR A 71 -24.39 14.66 -45.77
N LYS A 72 -23.26 14.76 -46.48
CA LYS A 72 -22.03 14.03 -46.18
C LYS A 72 -21.49 14.32 -44.77
N GLU A 73 -21.49 15.58 -44.34
CA GLU A 73 -21.00 15.99 -43.02
C GLU A 73 -21.95 15.55 -41.90
N CYS A 74 -23.27 15.63 -42.12
CA CYS A 74 -24.25 15.05 -41.21
C CYS A 74 -24.09 13.53 -41.07
N PHE A 75 -23.88 12.83 -42.18
CA PHE A 75 -23.66 11.38 -42.17
C PHE A 75 -22.37 10.98 -41.43
N GLU A 76 -21.27 11.70 -41.66
CA GLU A 76 -20.01 11.47 -40.92
C GLU A 76 -20.16 11.76 -39.42
N ARG A 77 -20.90 12.81 -39.05
CA ARG A 77 -21.19 13.12 -37.63
C ARG A 77 -22.02 12.03 -36.97
N MET A 78 -23.04 11.52 -37.66
CA MET A 78 -23.88 10.42 -37.16
C MET A 78 -23.06 9.15 -36.95
N ARG A 79 -22.17 8.79 -37.90
CA ARG A 79 -21.27 7.64 -37.76
C ARG A 79 -20.32 7.78 -36.57
N LYS A 80 -19.74 8.96 -36.36
CA LYS A 80 -18.89 9.25 -35.17
C LYS A 80 -19.67 9.10 -33.86
N LEU A 81 -20.93 9.55 -33.82
CA LEU A 81 -21.79 9.39 -32.64
C LEU A 81 -22.17 7.93 -32.40
N GLU A 82 -22.41 7.14 -33.45
CA GLU A 82 -22.67 5.70 -33.33
C GLU A 82 -21.45 4.93 -32.80
N GLU A 83 -20.25 5.24 -33.31
CA GLU A 83 -18.99 4.67 -32.79
C GLU A 83 -18.77 5.05 -31.32
N LYS A 84 -19.04 6.31 -30.95
CA LYS A 84 -18.98 6.75 -29.55
C LYS A 84 -19.99 6.02 -28.67
N ALA A 85 -21.23 5.86 -29.12
CA ALA A 85 -22.26 5.13 -28.39
C ALA A 85 -21.91 3.66 -28.19
N LYS A 86 -21.24 3.01 -29.17
CA LYS A 86 -20.71 1.64 -29.02
C LYS A 86 -19.59 1.57 -27.97
N LEU A 87 -18.66 2.52 -27.98
CA LEU A 87 -17.59 2.61 -26.97
C LEU A 87 -18.16 2.85 -25.55
N ASP A 88 -19.19 3.68 -25.45
CA ASP A 88 -19.89 3.93 -24.18
C ASP A 88 -20.65 2.67 -23.71
N GLY A 89 -21.23 1.90 -24.64
CA GLY A 89 -21.86 0.61 -24.35
C GLY A 89 -20.88 -0.43 -23.77
N ASP A 90 -19.69 -0.57 -24.36
CA ASP A 90 -18.63 -1.44 -23.84
C ASP A 90 -18.15 -0.97 -22.46
N SER A 91 -18.11 0.34 -22.24
CA SER A 91 -17.76 0.93 -20.94
C SER A 91 -18.80 0.60 -19.86
N LEU A 92 -20.09 0.59 -20.20
CA LEU A 92 -21.17 0.18 -19.30
C LEU A 92 -21.09 -1.30 -18.92
N VAL A 93 -20.72 -2.19 -19.84
CA VAL A 93 -20.50 -3.61 -19.55
C VAL A 93 -19.34 -3.79 -18.58
N ARG A 94 -18.24 -3.06 -18.78
CA ARG A 94 -17.10 -3.07 -17.84
C ARG A 94 -17.47 -2.54 -16.47
N LEU A 95 -18.22 -1.43 -16.40
CA LEU A 95 -18.71 -0.87 -15.14
C LEU A 95 -19.56 -1.88 -14.36
N ARG A 96 -20.47 -2.59 -15.03
CA ARG A 96 -21.28 -3.64 -14.39
C ARG A 96 -20.42 -4.78 -13.83
N GLY A 97 -19.35 -5.16 -14.53
CA GLY A 97 -18.38 -6.14 -14.04
C GLY A 97 -17.68 -5.68 -12.76
N VAL A 98 -17.22 -4.42 -12.74
CA VAL A 98 -16.58 -3.81 -11.56
C VAL A 98 -17.54 -3.67 -10.38
N GLU A 99 -18.81 -3.34 -10.63
CA GLU A 99 -19.85 -3.28 -9.59
C GLU A 99 -20.09 -4.63 -8.92
N GLU A 100 -20.13 -5.72 -9.69
CA GLU A 100 -20.29 -7.07 -9.14
C GLU A 100 -19.04 -7.52 -8.36
N GLU A 101 -17.83 -7.23 -8.86
CA GLU A 101 -16.59 -7.47 -8.12
C GLU A 101 -16.57 -6.70 -6.79
N ASN A 102 -16.99 -5.43 -6.79
CA ASN A 102 -17.12 -4.63 -5.58
C ASN A 102 -18.14 -5.22 -4.59
N ARG A 103 -19.25 -5.77 -5.10
CA ARG A 103 -20.25 -6.46 -4.26
C ARG A 103 -19.65 -7.68 -3.58
N ILE A 104 -18.92 -8.50 -4.32
CA ILE A 104 -18.23 -9.70 -3.79
C ILE A 104 -17.17 -9.32 -2.74
N LEU A 105 -16.36 -8.30 -3.03
CA LEU A 105 -15.33 -7.82 -2.10
C LEU A 105 -15.94 -7.28 -0.80
N LYS A 106 -17.07 -6.56 -0.88
CA LYS A 106 -17.77 -6.04 0.29
C LYS A 106 -18.27 -7.17 1.20
N THR A 107 -18.88 -8.21 0.63
CA THR A 107 -19.31 -9.39 1.42
C THR A 107 -18.12 -10.11 2.06
N ARG A 108 -16.99 -10.24 1.36
CA ARG A 108 -15.78 -10.85 1.92
C ARG A 108 -15.19 -10.02 3.07
N LEU A 109 -15.24 -8.69 2.97
CA LEU A 109 -14.79 -7.79 4.02
C LEU A 109 -15.64 -7.96 5.29
N GLU A 110 -16.97 -7.99 5.16
CA GLU A 110 -17.90 -8.23 6.27
C GLU A 110 -17.64 -9.58 6.97
N MET A 111 -17.37 -10.64 6.19
CA MET A 111 -16.99 -11.95 6.75
C MET A 111 -15.69 -11.89 7.58
N LEU A 112 -14.65 -11.22 7.07
CA LEU A 112 -13.37 -11.07 7.76
C LEU A 112 -13.47 -10.20 9.01
N GLU A 113 -14.36 -9.22 9.03
CA GLU A 113 -14.63 -8.40 10.22
C GLU A 113 -15.28 -9.22 11.34
N GLU A 114 -16.27 -10.07 11.02
CA GLU A 114 -16.88 -10.96 12.00
C GLU A 114 -15.88 -12.04 12.49
N GLU A 115 -15.02 -12.57 11.61
CA GLU A 115 -13.94 -13.49 12.03
C GLU A 115 -12.94 -12.80 12.97
N ASN A 116 -12.50 -11.58 12.65
CA ASN A 116 -11.61 -10.80 13.50
C ASN A 116 -12.24 -10.50 14.87
N LYS A 117 -13.53 -10.17 14.90
CA LYS A 117 -14.29 -9.96 16.14
C LYS A 117 -14.36 -11.23 16.97
N PHE A 118 -14.58 -12.38 16.34
CA PHE A 118 -14.54 -13.68 17.00
C PHE A 118 -13.14 -14.02 17.56
N LEU A 119 -12.08 -13.82 16.77
CA LEU A 119 -10.71 -14.04 17.20
C LEU A 119 -10.30 -13.11 18.34
N LYS A 120 -10.67 -11.82 18.29
CA LYS A 120 -10.46 -10.88 19.39
C LYS A 120 -11.17 -11.34 20.67
N ALA A 121 -12.42 -11.82 20.58
CA ALA A 121 -13.12 -12.38 21.73
C ALA A 121 -12.42 -13.63 22.29
N LYS A 122 -11.91 -14.51 21.41
CA LYS A 122 -11.14 -15.70 21.79
C LYS A 122 -9.80 -15.32 22.45
N LEU A 123 -9.13 -14.29 21.95
CA LEU A 123 -7.86 -13.79 22.49
C LEU A 123 -8.06 -13.10 23.85
N VAL A 124 -9.13 -12.34 24.05
CA VAL A 124 -9.52 -11.82 25.38
C VAL A 124 -9.79 -12.98 26.36
N LYS A 125 -10.46 -14.04 25.90
CA LYS A 125 -10.71 -15.24 26.70
C LYS A 125 -9.41 -15.98 27.03
N ALA A 126 -8.51 -16.15 26.07
CA ALA A 126 -7.22 -16.81 26.24
C ALA A 126 -6.22 -15.99 27.07
N GLY A 127 -6.21 -14.66 26.92
CA GLY A 127 -5.42 -13.75 27.74
C GLY A 127 -5.75 -13.87 29.22
N ARG A 128 -7.02 -14.06 29.58
CA ARG A 128 -7.41 -14.39 30.98
C ARG A 128 -6.77 -15.68 31.50
N TYR A 129 -6.41 -16.62 30.64
CA TYR A 129 -5.71 -17.85 31.01
C TYR A 129 -4.17 -17.73 30.95
N LEU A 130 -3.63 -16.91 30.05
CA LEU A 130 -2.17 -16.71 29.90
C LEU A 130 -1.57 -15.76 30.94
N PHE A 131 -2.35 -14.87 31.55
CA PHE A 131 -1.89 -14.08 32.71
C PHE A 131 -1.60 -14.90 33.98
N PHE A 132 -1.85 -16.22 33.96
CA PHE A 132 -1.59 -17.09 35.10
C PHE A 132 -0.26 -17.86 35.03
N TYR A 133 0.44 -17.89 33.88
CA TYR A 133 1.48 -18.93 33.69
C TYR A 133 2.92 -18.49 33.45
N ASP A 134 3.29 -17.21 33.32
CA ASP A 134 4.72 -16.89 33.20
C ASP A 134 5.14 -15.50 33.72
N GLN A 135 5.06 -15.36 35.04
CA GLN A 135 5.86 -14.51 35.97
C GLN A 135 5.06 -14.28 37.27
N PRO A 136 4.56 -15.34 37.95
CA PRO A 136 3.74 -15.14 39.14
C PRO A 136 4.52 -14.49 40.29
N PHE A 137 5.83 -14.65 40.38
CA PHE A 137 6.58 -14.20 41.56
C PHE A 137 6.68 -12.67 41.70
N PHE A 138 7.05 -11.96 40.63
CA PHE A 138 7.27 -10.51 40.70
C PHE A 138 5.95 -9.72 40.82
N LEU A 139 4.92 -10.13 40.08
CA LEU A 139 3.61 -9.47 40.11
C LEU A 139 2.82 -9.78 41.39
N THR A 140 2.90 -11.01 41.93
CA THR A 140 2.27 -11.28 43.24
C THR A 140 3.01 -10.58 44.38
N PHE A 141 4.35 -10.48 44.33
CA PHE A 141 5.11 -9.73 45.32
C PHE A 141 4.73 -8.24 45.38
N LEU A 142 4.59 -7.58 44.22
CA LEU A 142 4.15 -6.18 44.16
C LEU A 142 2.69 -5.99 44.59
N ASN A 143 1.79 -6.92 44.23
CA ASN A 143 0.37 -6.80 44.57
C ASN A 143 0.08 -7.08 46.06
N LYS A 144 0.85 -7.97 46.70
CA LYS A 144 0.74 -8.28 48.14
C LYS A 144 1.28 -7.14 49.03
N ASN A 145 2.14 -6.28 48.47
CA ASN A 145 2.79 -5.16 49.15
C ASN A 145 2.27 -3.78 48.69
N LYS A 146 1.01 -3.67 48.24
CA LYS A 146 0.37 -2.41 47.82
C LYS A 146 0.43 -1.25 48.82
N ARG A 147 0.69 -1.53 50.11
CA ARG A 147 0.82 -0.53 51.18
C ARG A 147 2.26 -0.15 51.51
N LEU A 148 3.25 -0.86 50.99
CA LEU A 148 4.60 -0.82 51.55
C LEU A 148 5.57 0.11 50.85
N PHE A 149 5.44 0.43 49.56
CA PHE A 149 6.27 1.51 48.98
C PHE A 149 5.60 2.13 47.75
N PRO A 150 5.11 3.39 47.81
CA PRO A 150 5.37 4.27 46.69
C PRO A 150 6.89 4.38 46.63
N LEU A 151 7.53 3.55 45.79
CA LEU A 151 8.89 3.79 45.37
C LEU A 151 8.97 5.25 44.94
N ASP A 152 10.03 5.93 45.33
CA ASP A 152 10.25 7.31 44.91
C ASP A 152 10.09 7.42 43.39
N THR A 153 9.55 8.56 42.93
CA THR A 153 9.30 8.82 41.51
C THR A 153 10.58 8.67 40.69
N ASP A 154 11.73 9.05 41.25
CA ASP A 154 13.05 8.87 40.63
C ASP A 154 13.43 7.39 40.53
N ALA A 155 13.26 6.62 41.61
CA ALA A 155 13.54 5.18 41.62
C ALA A 155 12.67 4.42 40.60
N THR A 156 11.39 4.79 40.51
CA THR A 156 10.45 4.20 39.53
C THR A 156 10.83 4.59 38.11
N SER A 157 11.19 5.85 37.87
CA SER A 157 11.67 6.32 36.57
C SER A 157 12.95 5.60 36.13
N HIS A 158 13.89 5.40 37.06
CA HIS A 158 15.11 4.66 36.80
C HIS A 158 14.80 3.20 36.46
N LEU A 159 13.94 2.54 37.23
CA LEU A 159 13.50 1.17 36.96
C LEU A 159 12.86 1.04 35.57
N LEU A 160 11.97 1.96 35.19
CA LEU A 160 11.38 2.00 33.84
C LEU A 160 12.46 2.20 32.76
N SER A 161 13.45 3.05 33.02
CA SER A 161 14.55 3.35 32.08
C SER A 161 15.55 2.20 31.95
N THR A 162 15.62 1.28 32.92
CA THR A 162 16.47 0.07 32.84
C THR A 162 15.84 -1.07 32.03
N SER A 163 14.62 -0.90 31.51
CA SER A 163 14.00 -1.89 30.65
C SER A 163 14.81 -2.07 29.37
N THR A 164 15.08 -3.33 28.99
CA THR A 164 15.92 -3.67 27.83
C THR A 164 15.20 -3.56 26.51
N THR A 165 13.86 -3.64 26.50
CA THR A 165 13.05 -3.60 25.28
C THR A 165 11.74 -2.85 25.50
N PHE A 166 11.15 -2.34 24.41
CA PHE A 166 9.80 -1.77 24.43
C PHE A 166 8.72 -2.80 24.81
N ALA A 167 8.91 -4.08 24.46
CA ALA A 167 7.97 -5.14 24.80
C ALA A 167 7.84 -5.36 26.31
N ALA A 168 8.96 -5.23 27.05
CA ALA A 168 8.97 -5.35 28.51
C ALA A 168 8.37 -4.12 29.23
N LEU A 169 8.32 -2.95 28.59
CA LEU A 169 7.78 -1.73 29.17
C LEU A 169 6.26 -1.82 29.41
N LEU A 170 5.50 -2.41 28.46
CA LEU A 170 4.04 -2.37 28.51
C LEU A 170 3.44 -3.13 29.71
N PRO A 171 3.88 -4.37 30.02
CA PRO A 171 3.45 -5.04 31.25
C PRO A 171 3.84 -4.25 32.50
N LEU A 172 5.02 -3.63 32.50
CA LEU A 172 5.57 -2.90 33.63
C LEU A 172 4.76 -1.64 33.95
N ILE A 173 4.41 -0.82 32.96
CA ILE A 173 3.55 0.36 33.15
C ILE A 173 2.11 -0.03 33.51
N SER A 174 1.68 -1.25 33.16
CA SER A 174 0.34 -1.76 33.45
C SER A 174 0.18 -2.31 34.87
N THR A 175 1.28 -2.43 35.63
CA THR A 175 1.26 -2.99 37.00
C THR A 175 0.50 -2.11 38.01
N SER A 176 0.56 -0.78 37.86
CA SER A 176 -0.14 0.15 38.76
C SER A 176 -0.36 1.53 38.13
N LYS A 177 -1.38 2.25 38.62
CA LYS A 177 -1.65 3.64 38.24
C LYS A 177 -0.50 4.58 38.57
N PHE A 178 0.23 4.32 39.66
CA PHE A 178 1.39 5.12 40.06
C PHE A 178 2.53 5.00 39.04
N VAL A 179 2.91 3.76 38.67
CA VAL A 179 3.95 3.51 37.66
C VAL A 179 3.57 4.12 36.32
N TYR A 180 2.30 3.99 35.90
CA TYR A 180 1.80 4.67 34.70
C TYR A 180 1.89 6.20 34.81
N GLY A 181 1.60 6.77 35.98
CA GLY A 181 1.74 8.21 36.23
C GLY A 181 3.18 8.69 36.13
N VAL A 182 4.15 7.93 36.66
CA VAL A 182 5.59 8.22 36.51
C VAL A 182 6.03 8.09 35.05
N PHE A 183 5.53 7.07 34.34
CA PHE A 183 5.80 6.92 32.91
C PHE A 183 5.27 8.12 32.12
N GLN A 184 4.05 8.57 32.39
CA GLN A 184 3.45 9.73 31.70
C GLN A 184 4.23 11.02 31.96
N SER A 185 4.70 11.25 33.19
CA SER A 185 5.45 12.46 33.52
C SER A 185 6.87 12.50 32.97
N ARG A 186 7.49 11.34 32.71
CA ARG A 186 8.89 11.21 32.23
C ARG A 186 9.02 10.41 30.94
N ARG A 187 7.98 10.43 30.12
CA ARG A 187 7.83 9.57 28.95
C ARG A 187 9.02 9.64 28.01
N GLU A 188 9.43 10.86 27.64
CA GLU A 188 10.49 11.08 26.65
C GLU A 188 11.82 10.48 27.11
N SER A 189 12.23 10.77 28.35
CA SER A 189 13.45 10.24 28.93
C SER A 189 13.43 8.70 29.04
N ILE A 190 12.29 8.12 29.44
CA ILE A 190 12.15 6.66 29.58
C ILE A 190 12.17 5.98 28.22
N VAL A 191 11.41 6.49 27.24
CA VAL A 191 11.35 5.94 25.88
C VAL A 191 12.73 6.03 25.22
N HIS A 192 13.42 7.16 25.36
CA HIS A 192 14.77 7.34 24.82
C HIS A 192 15.78 6.38 25.49
N ALA A 193 15.72 6.21 26.82
CA ALA A 193 16.57 5.26 27.52
C ALA A 193 16.35 3.81 27.06
N ILE A 194 15.09 3.41 26.85
CA ILE A 194 14.76 2.07 26.36
C ILE A 194 15.22 1.88 24.92
N ALA A 195 15.05 2.90 24.07
CA ALA A 195 15.55 2.87 22.69
C ALA A 195 17.07 2.67 22.68
N LEU A 196 17.79 3.38 23.56
CA LEU A 196 19.24 3.26 23.70
C LEU A 196 19.64 1.88 24.27
N ASN A 197 18.92 1.33 25.24
CA ASN A 197 19.21 -0.01 25.77
C ASN A 197 19.00 -1.10 24.72
N GLN A 198 17.97 -0.96 23.87
CA GLN A 198 17.62 -1.95 22.86
C GLN A 198 18.53 -1.90 21.62
N LEU A 199 18.92 -0.69 21.19
CA LEU A 199 19.61 -0.47 19.91
C LEU A 199 21.07 -0.02 20.05
N GLY A 200 21.46 0.43 21.25
CA GLY A 200 22.78 0.99 21.52
C GLY A 200 23.14 2.11 20.54
N ASP A 201 24.34 2.02 20.00
CA ASP A 201 24.91 3.00 19.08
C ASP A 201 24.22 3.06 17.70
N ILE A 202 23.30 2.15 17.40
CA ILE A 202 22.59 2.07 16.11
C ILE A 202 21.27 2.85 16.14
N LEU A 203 20.92 3.41 17.31
CA LEU A 203 19.71 4.21 17.49
C LEU A 203 19.53 5.31 16.42
N PRO A 204 20.56 6.08 15.99
CA PRO A 204 20.39 7.09 14.95
C PRO A 204 19.86 6.54 13.62
N GLN A 205 20.37 5.39 13.16
CA GLN A 205 19.95 4.77 11.90
C GLN A 205 18.54 4.21 12.01
N ALA A 206 18.24 3.54 13.14
CA ALA A 206 16.92 3.00 13.41
C ALA A 206 15.85 4.10 13.53
N LEU A 207 16.17 5.21 14.22
CA LEU A 207 15.24 6.33 14.41
C LEU A 207 15.02 7.11 13.10
N ARG A 208 16.05 7.21 12.25
CA ARG A 208 15.91 7.76 10.90
C ARG A 208 14.92 6.96 10.05
N LEU A 209 15.02 5.63 10.09
CA LEU A 209 14.05 4.75 9.45
C LEU A 209 12.65 4.94 10.04
N ALA A 210 12.52 4.91 11.36
CA ALA A 210 11.23 5.03 12.03
C ALA A 210 10.52 6.34 11.67
N ARG A 211 11.25 7.45 11.57
CA ARG A 211 10.73 8.76 11.13
C ARG A 211 10.28 8.76 9.69
N TYR A 212 11.04 8.13 8.81
CA TYR A 212 10.69 8.03 7.40
C TYR A 212 9.37 7.27 7.22
N GLU A 213 9.23 6.15 7.94
CA GLU A 213 8.04 5.29 7.94
C GLU A 213 6.82 5.99 8.58
N ASP A 214 7.00 6.61 9.75
CA ASP A 214 5.92 7.29 10.50
C ASP A 214 5.34 8.48 9.75
N ALA A 215 6.19 9.29 9.12
CA ALA A 215 5.74 10.47 8.38
C ALA A 215 5.13 10.11 7.00
N HIS A 216 5.01 8.81 6.68
CA HIS A 216 4.51 8.30 5.40
C HIS A 216 5.18 9.00 4.21
N LEU A 217 6.48 9.32 4.35
CA LEU A 217 7.22 10.14 3.41
C LEU A 217 7.68 9.37 2.17
N LEU A 218 6.88 8.41 1.71
CA LEU A 218 7.15 7.57 0.54
C LEU A 218 7.33 8.39 -0.76
N GLN A 219 7.11 9.71 -0.72
CA GLN A 219 7.33 10.65 -1.82
C GLN A 219 8.50 11.62 -1.60
N ARG A 220 9.08 11.73 -0.39
CA ARG A 220 10.25 12.60 -0.17
C ARG A 220 11.52 11.87 -0.55
N ASN A 221 12.51 12.61 -1.01
CA ASN A 221 13.81 12.02 -1.23
C ASN A 221 14.40 11.67 0.15
N VAL A 222 15.06 10.52 0.26
CA VAL A 222 15.76 10.11 1.49
C VAL A 222 16.83 11.14 1.92
N GLU A 223 17.25 11.96 0.96
CA GLU A 223 18.15 13.10 1.14
C GLU A 223 17.58 14.23 1.99
N ASP A 224 16.24 14.35 2.04
CA ASP A 224 15.52 15.36 2.80
C ASP A 224 15.36 14.96 4.28
N LEU A 225 15.71 13.71 4.62
CA LEU A 225 15.75 13.28 6.02
C LEU A 225 16.92 13.97 6.75
N PRO A 226 16.74 14.36 8.02
CA PRO A 226 17.82 14.90 8.82
C PRO A 226 18.99 13.91 8.91
N LYS A 227 20.20 14.42 9.12
CA LYS A 227 21.37 13.55 9.27
C LYS A 227 21.27 12.74 10.56
N GLU A 228 22.00 11.63 10.62
CA GLU A 228 21.95 10.71 11.77
C GLU A 228 22.30 11.44 13.08
N GLU A 229 23.18 12.44 13.03
CA GLU A 229 23.61 13.24 14.18
C GLU A 229 22.49 14.16 14.71
N ASP A 230 21.70 14.76 13.80
CA ASP A 230 20.62 15.69 14.15
C ASP A 230 19.39 14.96 14.71
N ILE A 231 19.25 13.67 14.38
CA ILE A 231 18.09 12.84 14.74
C ILE A 231 18.11 12.47 16.22
N TYR A 232 19.31 12.28 16.79
CA TYR A 232 19.50 11.79 18.15
C TYR A 232 18.94 12.74 19.22
N ALA A 233 18.99 14.06 18.99
CA ALA A 233 18.53 15.06 19.95
C ALA A 233 17.00 15.24 20.00
N GLN A 234 16.27 14.66 19.05
CA GLN A 234 14.83 14.88 18.88
C GLN A 234 14.03 13.82 19.66
N ALA A 235 12.92 14.24 20.28
CA ALA A 235 12.04 13.35 21.03
C ALA A 235 11.50 12.19 20.16
N ILE A 236 11.41 11.00 20.76
CA ILE A 236 10.87 9.81 20.11
C ILE A 236 9.35 9.76 20.30
N THR A 237 8.61 9.76 19.19
CA THR A 237 7.14 9.70 19.24
C THR A 237 6.65 8.29 19.63
N PRO A 238 5.39 8.16 20.06
CA PRO A 238 4.81 6.85 20.41
C PRO A 238 4.65 5.91 19.21
N SER A 239 4.57 6.49 18.01
CA SER A 239 4.48 5.75 16.76
C SER A 239 5.85 5.27 16.33
N GLU A 240 6.85 6.17 16.35
CA GLU A 240 8.25 5.84 16.15
C GLU A 240 8.72 4.73 17.09
N ALA A 241 8.38 4.78 18.39
CA ALA A 241 8.75 3.75 19.35
C ALA A 241 8.20 2.35 18.98
N ARG A 242 7.00 2.29 18.37
CA ARG A 242 6.41 1.03 17.89
C ARG A 242 7.15 0.50 16.66
N ILE A 243 7.48 1.40 15.73
CA ILE A 243 8.25 1.07 14.52
C ILE A 243 9.67 0.61 14.91
N LEU A 244 10.33 1.29 15.84
CA LEU A 244 11.63 0.89 16.39
C LEU A 244 11.57 -0.51 17.00
N ALA A 245 10.58 -0.79 17.84
CA ALA A 245 10.41 -2.10 18.46
C ALA A 245 10.23 -3.21 17.41
N HIS A 246 9.41 -2.96 16.39
CA HIS A 246 9.17 -3.90 15.30
C HIS A 246 10.45 -4.15 14.47
N ASN A 247 11.12 -3.09 14.02
CA ASN A 247 12.30 -3.21 13.19
C ASN A 247 13.49 -3.81 13.96
N ALA A 248 13.64 -3.49 15.24
CA ALA A 248 14.66 -4.10 16.11
C ALA A 248 14.48 -5.62 16.23
N GLN A 249 13.23 -6.08 16.37
CA GLN A 249 12.93 -7.50 16.40
C GLN A 249 13.30 -8.17 15.06
N THR A 250 12.87 -7.58 13.94
CA THR A 250 13.18 -8.10 12.60
C THR A 250 14.69 -8.20 12.37
N VAL A 251 15.44 -7.16 12.74
CA VAL A 251 16.90 -7.10 12.61
C VAL A 251 17.59 -8.15 13.47
N GLN A 252 17.17 -8.30 14.73
CA GLN A 252 17.73 -9.31 15.63
C GLN A 252 17.51 -10.73 15.11
N GLU A 253 16.31 -11.04 14.64
CA GLU A 253 16.00 -12.38 14.14
C GLU A 253 16.75 -12.71 12.84
N LEU A 254 16.96 -11.72 11.98
CA LEU A 254 17.81 -11.87 10.80
C LEU A 254 19.29 -12.03 11.16
N GLU A 255 19.76 -11.34 12.19
CA GLU A 255 21.11 -11.52 12.73
C GLU A 255 21.28 -12.93 13.30
N ASP A 256 20.31 -13.43 14.06
CA ASP A 256 20.30 -14.80 14.59
C ASP A 256 20.36 -15.82 13.44
N CYS A 257 19.58 -15.61 12.37
CA CYS A 257 19.62 -16.46 11.17
C CYS A 257 20.99 -16.41 10.47
N TYR A 258 21.56 -15.21 10.31
CA TYR A 258 22.87 -15.02 9.70
C TYR A 258 23.98 -15.71 10.52
N SER A 259 23.99 -15.47 11.83
CA SER A 259 24.95 -16.06 12.76
C SER A 259 24.83 -17.58 12.83
N PHE A 260 23.61 -18.12 12.90
CA PHE A 260 23.36 -19.56 12.88
C PHE A 260 24.02 -20.20 11.66
N ARG A 261 23.95 -19.57 10.49
CA ARG A 261 24.45 -20.16 9.25
C ARG A 261 25.93 -19.95 9.00
N ARG A 262 26.44 -18.77 9.33
CA ARG A 262 27.80 -18.35 8.94
C ARG A 262 28.82 -18.48 10.05
N ARG A 263 28.38 -18.57 11.30
CA ARG A 263 29.27 -18.57 12.46
C ARG A 263 29.14 -19.82 13.31
N ASP A 264 27.95 -20.12 13.81
CA ASP A 264 27.71 -21.27 14.67
C ASP A 264 26.31 -21.86 14.47
N ARG A 265 26.24 -23.01 13.80
CA ARG A 265 25.00 -23.76 13.55
C ARG A 265 24.42 -24.43 14.79
N THR A 266 25.09 -24.37 15.93
CA THR A 266 24.60 -24.94 17.19
C THR A 266 23.86 -23.91 18.04
N SER A 267 24.11 -22.62 17.81
CA SER A 267 23.47 -21.52 18.53
C SER A 267 22.23 -21.03 17.80
N ARG A 268 21.09 -20.92 18.50
CA ARG A 268 19.86 -20.30 17.97
C ARG A 268 19.88 -18.78 18.02
N THR A 269 20.82 -18.20 18.75
CA THR A 269 21.00 -16.75 18.91
C THR A 269 22.31 -16.31 18.29
N SER A 270 22.42 -15.03 17.94
CA SER A 270 23.64 -14.44 17.42
C SER A 270 24.82 -14.69 18.35
N VAL A 271 25.92 -15.17 17.76
CA VAL A 271 27.25 -15.30 18.37
C VAL A 271 28.25 -14.38 17.69
N LEU A 272 27.77 -13.39 16.93
CA LEU A 272 28.58 -12.32 16.37
C LEU A 272 29.26 -11.55 17.51
N THR A 273 30.48 -11.07 17.29
CA THR A 273 31.06 -10.09 18.21
C THR A 273 30.22 -8.81 18.21
N HIS A 274 30.37 -8.00 19.26
CA HIS A 274 29.69 -6.70 19.34
C HIS A 274 29.97 -5.80 18.12
N ILE A 275 31.19 -5.83 17.58
CA ILE A 275 31.58 -5.02 16.40
C ILE A 275 30.87 -5.55 15.14
N GLU A 276 30.87 -6.87 14.91
CA GLU A 276 30.21 -7.49 13.77
C GLU A 276 28.69 -7.31 13.81
N SER A 277 28.08 -7.52 14.97
CA SER A 277 26.65 -7.26 15.21
C SER A 277 26.32 -5.80 14.90
N LYS A 278 27.11 -4.84 15.41
CA LYS A 278 26.92 -3.41 15.14
C LYS A 278 26.97 -3.08 13.65
N ARG A 279 27.96 -3.60 12.93
CA ARG A 279 28.10 -3.42 11.48
C ARG A 279 26.92 -4.04 10.71
N PHE A 280 26.53 -5.27 11.08
CA PHE A 280 25.40 -5.98 10.48
C PHE A 280 24.09 -5.20 10.64
N GLN A 281 23.76 -4.82 11.87
CA GLN A 281 22.52 -4.09 12.17
C GLN A 281 22.49 -2.72 11.47
N ARG A 282 23.61 -1.97 11.48
CA ARG A 282 23.72 -0.67 10.80
C ARG A 282 23.46 -0.80 9.30
N ALA A 283 24.07 -1.80 8.65
CA ALA A 283 23.83 -2.09 7.24
C ALA A 283 22.36 -2.47 6.98
N LEU A 284 21.78 -3.31 7.83
CA LEU A 284 20.41 -3.77 7.67
C LEU A 284 19.40 -2.64 7.80
N TYR A 285 19.54 -1.74 8.78
CA TYR A 285 18.67 -0.55 8.90
C TYR A 285 18.70 0.35 7.67
N ARG A 286 19.86 0.49 7.02
CA ARG A 286 19.99 1.29 5.80
C ARG A 286 19.40 0.60 4.58
N ILE A 287 19.53 -0.73 4.51
CA ILE A 287 18.84 -1.55 3.50
C ILE A 287 17.33 -1.42 3.66
N ILE A 288 16.80 -1.50 4.89
CA ILE A 288 15.37 -1.30 5.17
C ILE A 288 14.96 0.12 4.71
N LEU A 289 15.73 1.15 5.05
CA LEU A 289 15.43 2.52 4.61
C LEU A 289 15.41 2.66 3.08
N LEU A 290 16.36 2.03 2.38
CA LEU A 290 16.38 2.00 0.92
C LEU A 290 15.20 1.24 0.31
N SER A 291 14.82 0.11 0.89
CA SER A 291 13.68 -0.69 0.42
C SER A 291 12.38 0.09 0.59
N PHE A 292 12.20 0.80 1.71
CA PHE A 292 11.05 1.67 1.91
C PHE A 292 11.02 2.86 0.94
N ALA A 293 12.19 3.41 0.62
CA ALA A 293 12.25 4.61 -0.22
C ALA A 293 12.17 4.36 -1.71
N TYR A 294 12.72 3.24 -2.19
CA TYR A 294 12.87 2.96 -3.62
C TYR A 294 12.39 1.55 -4.02
N GLY A 295 12.02 0.72 -3.06
CA GLY A 295 11.58 -0.66 -3.27
C GLY A 295 10.09 -0.77 -3.56
N LEU A 296 9.55 -1.99 -3.41
CA LEU A 296 8.17 -2.32 -3.79
C LEU A 296 7.14 -1.70 -2.86
N ASP A 297 7.49 -1.50 -1.59
CA ASP A 297 6.59 -0.86 -0.63
C ASP A 297 6.29 0.60 -1.03
N SER A 298 7.24 1.31 -1.65
CA SER A 298 6.96 2.65 -2.20
C SER A 298 5.91 2.64 -3.31
N ILE A 299 5.74 1.53 -4.04
CA ILE A 299 4.78 1.43 -5.15
C ILE A 299 3.37 1.19 -4.62
N SER A 300 3.22 0.39 -3.55
CA SER A 300 1.90 0.01 -3.02
C SER A 300 1.05 1.20 -2.55
N TYR A 301 1.69 2.33 -2.20
CA TYR A 301 1.01 3.52 -1.69
C TYR A 301 0.71 4.58 -2.76
N GLN A 302 1.29 4.49 -3.96
CA GLN A 302 1.18 5.55 -4.95
C GLN A 302 -0.07 5.49 -5.83
N ASP A 303 -0.99 4.53 -5.61
CA ASP A 303 -2.23 4.30 -6.41
C ASP A 303 -2.00 4.09 -7.93
N LYS A 304 -0.77 4.29 -8.41
CA LYS A 304 -0.32 3.88 -9.73
C LYS A 304 -0.35 2.37 -9.75
N SER A 305 -1.09 1.83 -10.72
CA SER A 305 -0.99 0.39 -11.00
C SER A 305 0.49 0.04 -11.18
N LEU A 306 0.95 -1.05 -10.53
CA LEU A 306 2.30 -1.59 -10.71
C LEU A 306 2.74 -1.61 -12.19
N ARG A 307 1.78 -1.81 -13.11
CA ARG A 307 1.99 -1.75 -14.55
C ARG A 307 2.51 -0.41 -15.05
N GLN A 308 1.97 0.72 -14.58
CA GLN A 308 2.43 2.05 -15.00
C GLN A 308 3.85 2.33 -14.53
N PHE A 309 4.18 1.94 -13.29
CA PHE A 309 5.54 2.11 -12.75
C PHE A 309 6.57 1.31 -13.54
N PHE A 310 6.22 0.10 -14.00
CA PHE A 310 7.10 -0.73 -14.83
C PHE A 310 7.18 -0.33 -16.30
N SER A 311 6.31 0.56 -16.75
CA SER A 311 6.31 1.02 -18.15
C SER A 311 7.22 2.23 -18.38
N ASP A 312 7.73 2.89 -17.33
CA ASP A 312 8.63 4.04 -17.44
C ASP A 312 10.09 3.64 -17.11
N PRO A 313 10.91 3.24 -18.11
CA PRO A 313 12.31 2.91 -17.88
C PRO A 313 13.11 4.09 -17.30
N ASP A 314 12.72 5.33 -17.58
CA ASP A 314 13.40 6.52 -17.06
C ASP A 314 13.20 6.64 -15.54
N GLU A 315 12.11 6.09 -14.98
CA GLU A 315 11.87 6.07 -13.53
C GLU A 315 12.89 5.17 -12.80
N LEU A 316 13.23 4.03 -13.40
CA LEU A 316 14.23 3.12 -12.87
C LEU A 316 15.62 3.78 -12.85
N ASP A 317 16.01 4.45 -13.94
CA ASP A 317 17.27 5.18 -14.03
C ASP A 317 17.34 6.35 -13.03
N ARG A 318 16.24 7.09 -12.86
CA ARG A 318 16.13 8.13 -11.83
C ARG A 318 16.31 7.56 -10.43
N ASN A 319 15.68 6.42 -10.14
CA ASN A 319 15.81 5.75 -8.85
C ASN A 319 17.23 5.24 -8.61
N TYR A 320 17.89 4.72 -9.65
CA TYR A 320 19.29 4.30 -9.58
C TYR A 320 20.21 5.46 -9.18
N VAL A 321 20.07 6.63 -9.81
CA VAL A 321 20.88 7.82 -9.47
C VAL A 321 20.64 8.25 -8.01
N LYS A 322 19.39 8.18 -7.53
CA LYS A 322 19.05 8.50 -6.14
C LYS A 322 19.63 7.49 -5.15
N GLN A 323 19.51 6.20 -5.42
CA GLN A 323 20.11 5.13 -4.62
C GLN A 323 21.62 5.30 -4.54
N LYS A 324 22.27 5.57 -5.68
CA LYS A 324 23.71 5.80 -5.76
C LYS A 324 24.12 6.99 -4.91
N ARG A 325 23.39 8.11 -5.02
CA ARG A 325 23.68 9.32 -4.23
C ARG A 325 23.49 9.07 -2.74
N PHE A 326 22.44 8.34 -2.36
CA PHE A 326 22.21 7.92 -0.97
C PHE A 326 23.36 7.05 -0.44
N LEU A 327 23.70 5.98 -1.16
CA LEU A 327 24.76 5.05 -0.77
C LEU A 327 26.13 5.74 -0.70
N ASN A 328 26.40 6.71 -1.58
CA ASN A 328 27.64 7.48 -1.57
C ASN A 328 27.86 8.33 -0.32
N ARG A 329 26.81 8.63 0.46
CA ARG A 329 26.93 9.39 1.70
C ARG A 329 27.51 8.57 2.86
N PHE A 330 27.53 7.24 2.74
CA PHE A 330 28.08 6.38 3.78
C PHE A 330 29.57 6.14 3.54
N VAL A 331 30.34 6.22 4.63
CA VAL A 331 31.80 6.14 4.68
C VAL A 331 32.27 4.72 4.29
N SER A 332 33.46 4.67 3.68
CA SER A 332 34.08 3.49 3.05
C SER A 332 34.30 2.26 3.93
N GLU A 333 34.22 2.37 5.26
CA GLU A 333 34.41 1.23 6.17
C GLU A 333 33.33 0.14 6.02
N GLU A 334 32.18 0.46 5.42
CA GLU A 334 31.08 -0.49 5.20
C GLU A 334 30.89 -0.93 3.76
N ASP A 335 31.73 -0.44 2.84
CA ASP A 335 31.64 -0.77 1.41
C ASP A 335 31.68 -2.27 1.18
N GLY A 336 32.40 -2.97 2.05
CA GLY A 336 32.45 -4.40 2.03
C GLY A 336 31.12 -5.11 2.31
N ILE A 337 30.31 -4.62 3.27
CA ILE A 337 29.07 -5.28 3.67
C ILE A 337 28.00 -5.11 2.59
N LEU A 338 27.94 -3.90 2.02
CA LEU A 338 27.09 -3.64 0.86
C LEU A 338 27.52 -4.50 -0.32
N GLY A 339 28.84 -4.67 -0.53
CA GLY A 339 29.41 -5.53 -1.57
C GLY A 339 28.99 -7.00 -1.49
N GLY A 340 28.93 -7.58 -0.29
CA GLY A 340 28.40 -8.95 -0.07
C GLY A 340 26.88 -9.06 -0.27
N GLY A 341 26.16 -7.94 -0.28
CA GLY A 341 24.77 -7.93 -0.75
C GLY A 341 24.69 -8.05 -2.28
N ALA A 342 25.60 -7.39 -2.98
CA ALA A 342 25.60 -7.27 -4.44
C ALA A 342 26.02 -8.56 -5.18
N ASP A 343 26.83 -9.42 -4.56
CA ASP A 343 27.22 -10.71 -5.14
C ASP A 343 26.25 -11.86 -4.78
N GLY A 344 25.09 -11.53 -4.21
CA GLY A 344 24.09 -12.51 -3.80
C GLY A 344 24.49 -13.33 -2.56
N SER A 345 25.64 -13.08 -1.94
CA SER A 345 26.11 -13.91 -0.83
C SER A 345 25.32 -13.72 0.46
N PHE A 346 24.76 -12.52 0.67
CA PHE A 346 23.75 -12.28 1.70
C PHE A 346 22.46 -13.09 1.45
N SER A 347 22.02 -13.20 0.19
CA SER A 347 20.87 -14.04 -0.21
C SER A 347 21.15 -15.53 0.01
N GLY A 348 22.36 -15.99 -0.30
CA GLY A 348 22.84 -17.33 0.01
C GLY A 348 22.90 -17.63 1.52
N CYS A 349 22.86 -16.60 2.38
CA CYS A 349 22.70 -16.80 3.83
C CYS A 349 21.26 -17.11 4.24
N LEU A 350 20.28 -17.12 3.34
CA LEU A 350 18.87 -17.32 3.71
C LEU A 350 18.23 -18.56 3.07
N ASP A 351 18.90 -19.28 2.15
CA ASP A 351 18.45 -20.52 1.47
C ASP A 351 16.92 -20.56 1.31
N VAL A 352 16.36 -19.47 0.82
CA VAL A 352 14.96 -19.47 0.42
C VAL A 352 14.97 -20.14 -0.95
N TYR A 353 14.81 -21.47 -0.95
CA TYR A 353 14.83 -22.39 -2.09
C TYR A 353 14.50 -21.73 -3.45
N ASP A 354 15.37 -21.92 -4.46
CA ASP A 354 15.14 -21.62 -5.88
C ASP A 354 14.63 -20.19 -6.18
N TRP A 355 15.21 -19.19 -5.51
CA TRP A 355 15.05 -17.81 -5.96
C TRP A 355 16.34 -17.42 -6.66
N ASP A 356 16.41 -17.67 -7.97
CA ASP A 356 17.40 -17.07 -8.89
C ASP A 356 17.28 -15.53 -8.99
N LEU A 357 16.46 -14.93 -8.13
CA LEU A 357 16.23 -13.50 -7.98
C LEU A 357 17.20 -12.90 -6.96
N GLU A 358 18.48 -12.89 -7.30
CA GLU A 358 19.58 -12.49 -6.42
C GLU A 358 19.38 -11.10 -5.76
N CYS A 359 18.52 -10.23 -6.28
CA CYS A 359 18.37 -8.86 -5.76
C CYS A 359 16.93 -8.41 -5.42
N THR A 360 15.88 -9.20 -5.71
CA THR A 360 14.48 -8.79 -5.42
C THR A 360 14.22 -8.66 -3.92
N TYR A 361 15.00 -9.37 -3.10
CA TYR A 361 14.99 -9.31 -1.63
C TYR A 361 15.14 -7.90 -1.08
N PHE A 362 16.08 -7.14 -1.64
CA PHE A 362 16.31 -5.80 -1.15
C PHE A 362 15.18 -4.84 -1.52
N ALA A 363 14.39 -5.16 -2.56
CA ALA A 363 13.24 -4.35 -2.96
C ALA A 363 12.01 -4.60 -2.08
N VAL A 364 11.80 -5.83 -1.59
CA VAL A 364 10.67 -6.17 -0.71
C VAL A 364 10.91 -5.82 0.76
N GLY A 365 12.17 -5.62 1.15
CA GLY A 365 12.53 -5.28 2.52
C GLY A 365 12.74 -6.50 3.43
N PRO A 366 13.64 -6.40 4.43
CA PRO A 366 13.99 -7.49 5.34
C PRO A 366 12.85 -8.17 6.12
N ALA A 367 11.79 -7.46 6.49
CA ALA A 367 10.66 -8.05 7.21
C ALA A 367 9.94 -9.13 6.37
N VAL A 368 9.76 -8.87 5.07
CA VAL A 368 9.15 -9.83 4.13
C VAL A 368 10.05 -11.06 3.99
N ILE A 369 11.36 -10.86 3.91
CA ILE A 369 12.34 -11.95 3.84
C ILE A 369 12.24 -12.87 5.05
N LEU A 370 12.20 -12.28 6.24
CA LEU A 370 12.08 -13.01 7.50
C LEU A 370 10.77 -13.80 7.58
N ASP A 371 9.65 -13.23 7.13
CA ASP A 371 8.36 -13.91 7.06
C ASP A 371 8.41 -15.12 6.10
N CYS A 372 9.03 -14.94 4.93
CA CYS A 372 9.23 -16.02 3.96
C CYS A 372 10.09 -17.15 4.53
N TYR A 373 11.12 -16.81 5.31
CA TYR A 373 11.96 -17.79 5.98
C TYR A 373 11.19 -18.58 7.05
N LYS A 374 10.36 -17.92 7.86
CA LYS A 374 9.58 -18.57 8.92
C LYS A 374 8.45 -19.45 8.39
N ASN A 375 7.73 -18.97 7.38
CA ASN A 375 6.50 -19.60 6.90
C ASN A 375 6.73 -20.51 5.68
N GLY A 376 7.95 -20.54 5.15
CA GLY A 376 8.29 -21.22 3.90
C GLY A 376 7.74 -20.50 2.66
N THR A 377 8.19 -20.93 1.49
CA THR A 377 7.81 -20.33 0.19
C THR A 377 6.34 -20.52 -0.16
N ALA A 378 5.63 -21.43 0.51
CA ALA A 378 4.21 -21.71 0.29
C ALA A 378 3.31 -20.46 0.42
N HIS A 379 3.65 -19.54 1.33
CA HIS A 379 2.88 -18.32 1.55
C HIS A 379 3.12 -17.21 0.51
N MET A 380 4.21 -17.25 -0.26
CA MET A 380 4.44 -16.25 -1.32
C MET A 380 3.71 -16.55 -2.63
N HIS A 381 3.34 -17.81 -2.88
CA HIS A 381 2.62 -18.19 -4.09
C HIS A 381 1.21 -17.60 -4.18
N THR A 382 0.73 -16.93 -3.14
CA THR A 382 -0.61 -16.31 -3.10
C THR A 382 -0.59 -14.80 -3.34
N GLY A 383 0.58 -14.14 -3.26
CA GLY A 383 0.71 -12.71 -3.54
C GLY A 383 0.88 -12.43 -5.05
N PRO A 384 -0.05 -11.70 -5.72
CA PRO A 384 0.06 -11.39 -7.15
C PRO A 384 1.29 -10.53 -7.49
N VAL A 385 1.84 -9.81 -6.50
CA VAL A 385 3.04 -8.96 -6.64
C VAL A 385 4.28 -9.80 -6.89
N LEU A 386 4.50 -10.84 -6.07
CA LEU A 386 5.74 -11.64 -6.09
C LEU A 386 5.80 -12.62 -7.26
N LYS A 387 4.66 -13.11 -7.74
CA LYS A 387 4.59 -13.96 -8.95
C LYS A 387 5.16 -13.29 -10.20
N ARG A 388 5.02 -11.97 -10.33
CA ARG A 388 5.53 -11.22 -11.49
C ARG A 388 7.04 -11.02 -11.45
N PHE A 389 7.66 -11.12 -10.28
CA PHE A 389 9.10 -10.96 -10.15
C PHE A 389 9.87 -12.26 -10.38
N LYS A 390 9.20 -13.40 -10.62
CA LYS A 390 9.86 -14.69 -10.89
C LYS A 390 10.58 -14.78 -12.23
N GLU A 391 10.37 -13.83 -13.13
CA GLU A 391 11.13 -13.79 -14.39
C GLU A 391 12.49 -13.14 -14.12
N ASP A 392 13.58 -13.86 -14.42
CA ASP A 392 14.98 -13.52 -14.07
C ASP A 392 15.45 -12.12 -14.50
N ASN A 393 14.70 -11.44 -15.36
CA ASN A 393 15.01 -10.11 -15.89
C ASN A 393 14.01 -9.02 -15.45
N GLY A 394 13.31 -9.22 -14.33
CA GLY A 394 12.45 -8.20 -13.77
C GLY A 394 13.19 -6.88 -13.47
N PRO A 395 12.50 -5.74 -13.43
CA PRO A 395 13.11 -4.41 -13.21
C PRO A 395 13.84 -4.26 -11.88
N TYR A 396 13.58 -5.16 -10.92
CA TYR A 396 14.24 -5.22 -9.61
C TYR A 396 15.29 -6.34 -9.50
N SER A 397 15.58 -7.07 -10.57
CA SER A 397 16.57 -8.17 -10.61
C SER A 397 17.99 -7.73 -10.20
N LYS A 398 18.29 -6.42 -10.25
CA LYS A 398 19.55 -5.82 -9.79
C LYS A 398 19.36 -4.69 -8.77
N PHE A 399 18.23 -4.67 -8.08
CA PHE A 399 17.92 -3.63 -7.12
C PHE A 399 19.00 -3.51 -6.04
N ILE A 400 19.56 -2.30 -5.88
CA ILE A 400 20.72 -1.98 -5.04
C ILE A 400 22.02 -2.64 -5.49
N THR A 401 22.02 -3.90 -5.92
CA THR A 401 23.19 -4.64 -6.39
C THR A 401 23.95 -3.90 -7.49
N LEU A 402 23.29 -3.47 -8.57
CA LEU A 402 23.94 -2.71 -9.63
C LEU A 402 24.54 -1.39 -9.10
N THR A 403 23.85 -0.78 -8.14
CA THR A 403 24.27 0.48 -7.53
C THR A 403 25.54 0.28 -6.73
N VAL A 404 25.57 -0.76 -5.90
CA VAL A 404 26.75 -1.14 -5.12
C VAL A 404 27.90 -1.56 -6.03
N GLU A 405 27.68 -2.37 -7.07
CA GLU A 405 28.74 -2.78 -7.99
C GLU A 405 29.43 -1.59 -8.67
N ILE A 406 28.64 -0.61 -9.10
CA ILE A 406 29.16 0.62 -9.71
C ILE A 406 29.94 1.43 -8.67
N LEU A 407 29.45 1.55 -7.44
CA LEU A 407 30.14 2.26 -6.37
C LEU A 407 31.47 1.60 -5.99
N LEU A 408 31.50 0.27 -5.88
CA LEU A 408 32.73 -0.48 -5.62
C LEU A 408 33.76 -0.27 -6.74
N LYS A 409 33.30 -0.30 -8.00
CA LYS A 409 34.15 -0.03 -9.16
C LYS A 409 34.69 1.40 -9.16
N GLU A 410 33.86 2.39 -8.84
CA GLU A 410 34.26 3.80 -8.78
C GLU A 410 35.25 4.09 -7.65
N ARG A 411 35.16 3.35 -6.55
CA ARG A 411 36.04 3.47 -5.39
C ARG A 411 37.31 2.62 -5.49
N ASP A 412 37.50 1.92 -6.61
CA ASP A 412 38.61 0.98 -6.84
C ASP A 412 38.73 -0.08 -5.74
N VAL A 413 37.59 -0.51 -5.18
CA VAL A 413 37.53 -1.56 -4.17
C VAL A 413 37.43 -2.90 -4.89
N THR A 414 38.53 -3.66 -4.91
CA THR A 414 38.51 -5.06 -5.35
C THR A 414 37.44 -5.81 -4.56
N LYS A 415 36.48 -6.44 -5.26
CA LYS A 415 35.36 -7.18 -4.66
C LYS A 415 35.92 -8.05 -3.52
N PRO A 416 35.70 -7.66 -2.25
CA PRO A 416 36.13 -8.51 -1.15
C PRO A 416 35.36 -9.82 -1.31
N GLY A 417 35.99 -10.95 -0.97
CA GLY A 417 35.28 -12.21 -0.99
C GLY A 417 33.96 -12.09 -0.21
N PRO A 418 32.90 -12.82 -0.60
CA PRO A 418 31.50 -12.60 -0.20
C PRO A 418 31.24 -12.39 1.31
N PHE A 419 32.15 -12.84 2.16
CA PHE A 419 32.00 -12.84 3.61
C PHE A 419 33.09 -12.08 4.37
N ALA A 420 34.10 -11.55 3.69
CA ALA A 420 35.29 -10.96 4.33
C ALA A 420 35.02 -9.61 5.01
N THR A 421 33.79 -9.11 4.94
CA THR A 421 33.45 -7.71 5.23
C THR A 421 32.50 -7.52 6.38
N VAL A 422 31.64 -8.50 6.64
CA VAL A 422 30.78 -8.55 7.82
C VAL A 422 31.48 -9.27 8.97
N LEU A 423 32.26 -10.30 8.68
CA LEU A 423 32.91 -11.15 9.68
C LEU A 423 34.40 -10.85 9.72
N ASP A 424 34.93 -10.56 10.92
CA ASP A 424 36.36 -10.37 11.14
C ASP A 424 37.12 -11.71 11.04
N GLY A 425 36.40 -12.84 11.02
CA GLY A 425 36.90 -14.17 10.70
C GLY A 425 35.76 -15.18 10.49
N THR A 426 35.93 -16.11 9.55
CA THR A 426 35.00 -17.22 9.31
C THR A 426 35.54 -18.51 9.95
N ASN A 427 35.03 -18.86 11.13
CA ASN A 427 35.42 -20.12 11.79
C ASN A 427 34.82 -21.38 11.13
N GLY A 428 34.10 -21.23 10.01
CA GLY A 428 33.47 -22.34 9.28
C GLY A 428 34.45 -23.43 8.82
N GLY A 429 35.74 -23.13 8.72
CA GLY A 429 36.78 -24.13 8.41
C GLY A 429 37.01 -25.17 9.52
N GLU A 430 36.71 -24.82 10.78
CA GLU A 430 36.81 -25.72 11.94
C GLU A 430 35.45 -26.19 12.46
N ASP A 431 34.37 -25.89 11.74
CA ASP A 431 33.02 -26.27 12.14
C ASP A 431 32.96 -27.79 12.39
N ARG A 432 32.69 -28.15 13.65
CA ARG A 432 32.64 -29.55 14.10
C ARG A 432 31.48 -30.31 13.46
N CYS A 433 30.60 -29.62 12.73
CA CYS A 433 29.53 -30.18 11.93
C CYS A 433 29.99 -30.80 10.60
N LYS A 434 31.16 -31.47 10.55
CA LYS A 434 31.67 -32.24 9.39
C LYS A 434 30.76 -33.40 8.95
N LYS A 435 29.64 -33.65 9.62
CA LYS A 435 28.71 -34.75 9.31
C LYS A 435 27.70 -34.44 8.19
N MET A 436 27.59 -33.20 7.72
CA MET A 436 26.67 -32.87 6.60
C MET A 436 27.38 -32.54 5.27
N THR A 437 28.70 -32.49 5.19
CA THR A 437 29.45 -32.23 3.95
C THR A 437 29.76 -33.49 3.13
N ALA A 438 29.11 -34.63 3.40
CA ALA A 438 29.30 -35.85 2.62
C ALA A 438 28.14 -36.09 1.65
N LYS A 439 28.22 -35.43 0.48
CA LYS A 439 27.81 -35.86 -0.89
C LYS A 439 26.98 -34.82 -1.65
N GLY A 440 27.57 -34.30 -2.73
CA GLY A 440 26.82 -34.02 -3.96
C GLY A 440 26.73 -32.57 -4.42
N THR A 441 27.79 -32.06 -5.04
CA THR A 441 27.67 -31.12 -6.16
C THR A 441 27.24 -31.88 -7.41
N VAL A 442 25.95 -32.18 -7.56
CA VAL A 442 25.24 -32.37 -8.84
C VAL A 442 23.77 -32.02 -8.55
N GLY A 443 23.18 -31.16 -9.38
CA GLY A 443 21.92 -30.49 -9.10
C GLY A 443 20.70 -31.40 -8.90
N ILE A 444 19.69 -30.76 -8.30
CA ILE A 444 18.26 -31.11 -8.30
C ILE A 444 17.84 -32.27 -7.37
N ASN A 445 16.83 -31.98 -6.53
CA ASN A 445 15.87 -32.90 -5.90
C ASN A 445 16.42 -34.15 -5.17
N SER A 446 16.59 -34.06 -3.85
CA SER A 446 16.15 -35.07 -2.86
C SER A 446 16.70 -34.74 -1.46
N LEU A 447 15.93 -35.08 -0.41
CA LEU A 447 16.15 -34.91 1.05
C LEU A 447 15.47 -33.65 1.64
N LEU A 448 14.25 -33.61 2.20
CA LEU A 448 13.34 -34.63 2.75
C LEU A 448 14.04 -35.85 3.37
N GLN A 449 14.84 -35.59 4.40
CA GLN A 449 14.97 -36.46 5.57
C GLN A 449 15.77 -35.72 6.64
N VAL A 450 15.08 -35.15 7.63
CA VAL A 450 15.20 -35.48 9.06
C VAL A 450 14.41 -34.46 9.91
N ALA A 451 13.39 -34.98 10.62
CA ALA A 451 12.72 -34.52 11.85
C ALA A 451 11.93 -33.19 11.78
N ILE A 452 10.63 -33.05 12.11
CA ILE A 452 9.69 -33.72 13.04
C ILE A 452 10.29 -34.30 14.33
N VAL A 453 9.78 -33.75 15.46
CA VAL A 453 10.07 -33.99 16.89
C VAL A 453 11.27 -33.18 17.38
N LYS A 454 11.13 -32.13 18.21
CA LYS A 454 10.20 -31.88 19.32
C LYS A 454 9.96 -30.39 19.52
#